data_AF-A0A240PNA7-F1
#
_entry.id   AF-A0A240PNA7-F1
#
_cell.length_a   1.000
_cell.length_b   1.000
_cell.length_c   1.000
_cell.angle_alpha   90.00
_cell.angle_beta   90.00
_cell.angle_gamma   90.00
#
_symmetry.space_group_name_H-M   'P 1'
#
loop_
_entity.id
_entity.type
_entity.pdbx_description
1 polymer ?
#
loop_
_entity_poly.entity_id
_entity_poly.type
_entity_poly.pdbx_seq_one_letter_code
_entity_poly.pdbx_strand_id
1 'polypeptide(L)'
;MVRLVGKVELRPGTKAGDHFASVMYRTTVRYSTRSVEKSINLIMKIKPSSEGLKKDLLEGDDFFAKEIRMYTEVLPEIAKLLGRIGEEYKYPRLVHAAHEPHTIIILEDICPKGWKMGGLISSFEELGPTIDAIAKFHAASAVLQEKPGGQIVDTMFVDYQMCSWSSQVVDLYYLTYMIPEQAVKNSHRDAIIHRYYKKFTDVLRQLHFRGRAPSLTELQMELLRKAELGK
;
A
#
# COMPACT_ATOMS: atom_id res chain seq x y z
N MET A 1 -22.60 -24.81 -5.85
CA MET A 1 -21.69 -25.27 -4.78
C MET A 1 -20.26 -25.17 -5.27
N VAL A 2 -19.36 -24.61 -4.47
CA VAL A 2 -17.91 -24.59 -4.74
C VAL A 2 -17.32 -25.87 -4.15
N ARG A 3 -16.45 -26.59 -4.88
CA ARG A 3 -15.72 -27.76 -4.37
C ARG A 3 -14.25 -27.63 -4.69
N LEU A 4 -13.38 -27.96 -3.73
CA LEU A 4 -11.94 -28.02 -3.98
C LEU A 4 -11.61 -29.20 -4.91
N VAL A 5 -10.64 -28.99 -5.79
CA VAL A 5 -10.15 -30.00 -6.74
C VAL A 5 -8.68 -30.25 -6.47
N GLY A 6 -8.33 -31.48 -6.10
CA GLY A 6 -6.96 -31.87 -5.79
C GLY A 6 -6.44 -31.35 -4.44
N LYS A 7 -5.14 -31.53 -4.21
CA LYS A 7 -4.46 -31.10 -2.98
C LYS A 7 -4.11 -29.62 -3.04
N VAL A 8 -4.18 -28.95 -1.88
CA VAL A 8 -3.69 -27.58 -1.68
C VAL A 8 -2.29 -27.67 -1.06
N GLU A 9 -1.29 -27.19 -1.78
CA GLU A 9 0.10 -27.20 -1.33
C GLU A 9 0.54 -25.80 -0.91
N LEU A 10 1.09 -25.70 0.30
CA LEU A 10 1.64 -24.45 0.83
C LEU A 10 3.12 -24.36 0.49
N ARG A 11 3.55 -23.19 0.02
CA ARG A 11 4.93 -22.86 -0.28
C ARG A 11 5.31 -21.59 0.49
N PRO A 12 6.59 -21.38 0.86
CA PRO A 12 7.02 -20.10 1.41
C PRO A 12 6.65 -18.93 0.47
N GLY A 13 6.08 -17.86 1.02
CA GLY A 13 5.73 -16.66 0.27
C GLY A 13 6.93 -15.74 -0.02
N THR A 14 7.99 -15.87 0.76
CA THR A 14 9.23 -15.07 0.70
C THR A 14 10.47 -15.93 0.84
N LYS A 15 11.65 -15.33 0.59
CA LYS A 15 12.93 -16.03 0.76
C LYS A 15 13.33 -16.05 2.24
N ALA A 16 14.13 -17.04 2.62
CA ALA A 16 14.75 -17.07 3.94
C ALA A 16 15.66 -15.84 4.10
N GLY A 17 15.50 -15.07 5.18
CA GLY A 17 16.22 -13.82 5.43
C GLY A 17 15.39 -12.55 5.23
N ASP A 18 14.21 -12.66 4.62
CA ASP A 18 13.26 -11.55 4.55
C ASP A 18 12.62 -11.34 5.93
N HIS A 19 13.12 -10.36 6.71
CA HIS A 19 12.69 -10.08 8.08
C HIS A 19 11.30 -9.42 8.15
N PHE A 20 10.23 -10.20 7.97
CA PHE A 20 8.87 -9.72 8.14
C PHE A 20 8.31 -10.03 9.55
N ALA A 21 7.47 -9.14 10.06
CA ALA A 21 6.67 -9.33 11.28
C ALA A 21 5.55 -10.38 11.13
N SER A 22 5.46 -11.04 9.97
CA SER A 22 4.44 -12.03 9.60
C SER A 22 5.07 -13.26 8.96
N VAL A 23 4.48 -14.44 9.20
CA VAL A 23 4.77 -15.65 8.41
C VAL A 23 3.94 -15.60 7.12
N MET A 24 4.59 -15.76 5.96
CA MET A 24 3.92 -15.69 4.66
C MET A 24 3.97 -17.03 3.91
N TYR A 25 2.81 -17.45 3.42
CA TYR A 25 2.66 -18.63 2.57
C TYR A 25 2.02 -18.26 1.23
N ARG A 26 2.41 -18.98 0.19
CA ARG A 26 1.83 -18.92 -1.16
C ARG A 26 1.19 -20.25 -1.50
N THR A 27 0.01 -20.22 -2.11
CA THR A 27 -0.65 -21.43 -2.61
C THR A 27 -1.46 -21.18 -3.88
N THR A 28 -1.80 -22.26 -4.58
CA THR A 28 -2.73 -22.25 -5.71
C THR A 28 -3.89 -23.15 -5.36
N VAL A 29 -5.08 -22.58 -5.24
CA VAL A 29 -6.31 -23.33 -4.95
C VAL A 29 -7.03 -23.61 -6.26
N ARG A 30 -7.23 -24.88 -6.59
CA ARG A 30 -8.10 -25.31 -7.69
C ARG A 30 -9.47 -25.67 -7.14
N TYR A 31 -10.52 -25.20 -7.81
CA TYR A 31 -11.89 -25.39 -7.36
C TYR A 31 -12.84 -25.50 -8.55
N SER A 32 -13.95 -26.22 -8.38
CA SER A 32 -15.01 -26.35 -9.37
C SER A 32 -16.24 -25.56 -8.95
N THR A 33 -16.80 -24.80 -9.89
CA THR A 33 -18.11 -24.14 -9.77
C THR A 33 -18.98 -24.55 -10.94
N ARG A 34 -20.15 -25.15 -10.68
CA ARG A 34 -21.09 -25.58 -11.75
C ARG A 34 -20.38 -26.42 -12.83
N SER A 35 -19.53 -27.36 -12.40
CA SER A 35 -18.72 -28.24 -13.26
C SER A 35 -17.63 -27.55 -14.08
N VAL A 36 -17.37 -26.25 -13.87
CA VAL A 36 -16.24 -25.53 -14.45
C VAL A 36 -15.12 -25.46 -13.43
N GLU A 37 -13.98 -26.06 -13.75
CA GLU A 37 -12.76 -25.93 -12.96
C GLU A 37 -12.11 -24.56 -13.14
N LYS A 38 -11.66 -23.99 -12.04
CA LYS A 38 -11.00 -22.69 -11.93
C LYS A 38 -9.83 -22.81 -10.97
N SER A 39 -8.92 -21.84 -11.03
CA SER A 39 -7.84 -21.71 -10.07
C SER A 39 -7.72 -20.28 -9.58
N ILE A 40 -7.21 -20.14 -8.36
CA ILE A 40 -6.83 -18.86 -7.78
C ILE A 40 -5.48 -19.01 -7.08
N ASN A 41 -4.57 -18.07 -7.34
CA ASN A 41 -3.30 -17.99 -6.65
C ASN A 41 -3.46 -17.04 -5.45
N LEU A 42 -2.93 -17.44 -4.30
CA LEU A 42 -3.15 -16.78 -3.02
C LEU A 42 -1.84 -16.53 -2.27
N ILE A 43 -1.76 -15.40 -1.58
CA ILE A 43 -0.79 -15.12 -0.52
C ILE A 43 -1.53 -15.08 0.81
N MET A 44 -1.01 -15.79 1.80
CA MET A 44 -1.52 -15.78 3.17
C MET A 44 -0.45 -15.15 4.07
N LYS A 45 -0.84 -14.09 4.79
CA LYS A 45 -0.04 -13.48 5.85
C LYS A 45 -0.63 -13.88 7.18
N ILE A 46 0.19 -14.46 8.05
CA ILE A 46 -0.24 -15.00 9.35
C ILE A 46 0.59 -14.34 10.45
N LYS A 47 -0.06 -13.91 11.52
CA LYS A 47 0.63 -13.41 12.72
C LYS A 47 1.40 -14.58 13.37
N PRO A 48 2.72 -14.47 13.60
CA PRO A 48 3.49 -15.55 14.22
C PRO A 48 2.98 -15.80 15.65
N SER A 49 2.87 -17.07 16.04
CA SER A 49 2.40 -17.48 17.37
C SER A 49 3.52 -17.69 18.40
N SER A 50 4.80 -17.57 18.01
CA SER A 50 5.95 -17.85 18.87
C SER A 50 6.21 -16.75 19.90
N GLU A 51 6.39 -17.13 21.17
CA GLU A 51 6.85 -16.27 22.27
C GLU A 51 8.26 -15.72 22.00
N GLY A 52 8.50 -14.45 22.36
CA GLY A 52 9.80 -13.77 22.24
C GLY A 52 9.67 -12.27 22.00
N LEU A 53 10.80 -11.55 22.04
CA LEU A 53 10.90 -10.08 21.95
C LEU A 53 10.10 -9.41 20.81
N LYS A 54 9.84 -10.14 19.71
CA LYS A 54 9.03 -9.67 18.57
C LYS A 54 7.53 -9.63 18.85
N LYS A 55 7.01 -10.49 19.74
CA LYS A 55 5.61 -10.49 20.16
C LYS A 55 5.32 -9.23 20.99
N ASP A 56 6.19 -8.94 21.96
CA ASP A 56 6.07 -7.78 22.86
C ASP A 56 6.14 -6.44 22.11
N LEU A 57 6.96 -6.35 21.05
CA LEU A 57 7.04 -5.17 20.19
C LEU A 57 5.79 -4.97 19.30
N LEU A 58 5.06 -6.04 19.00
CA LEU A 58 3.86 -6.06 18.14
C LEU A 58 2.55 -6.07 18.95
N GLU A 59 2.62 -6.12 20.29
CA GLU A 59 1.44 -6.12 21.17
C GLU A 59 0.91 -4.70 21.44
N GLY A 60 1.75 -3.67 21.35
CA GLY A 60 1.36 -2.26 21.59
C GLY A 60 0.69 -1.55 20.40
N ASP A 61 0.88 -2.06 19.18
CA ASP A 61 0.33 -1.50 17.94
C ASP A 61 -0.27 -2.63 17.10
N ASP A 62 -1.59 -2.63 16.88
CA ASP A 62 -2.24 -3.69 16.12
C ASP A 62 -2.04 -3.51 14.59
N PHE A 63 -0.80 -3.73 14.15
CA PHE A 63 -0.39 -3.65 12.75
C PHE A 63 -1.23 -4.56 11.84
N PHE A 64 -1.67 -5.72 12.35
CA PHE A 64 -2.53 -6.63 11.61
C PHE A 64 -3.97 -6.13 11.52
N ALA A 65 -4.56 -5.55 12.57
CA ALA A 65 -5.87 -4.92 12.46
C ALA A 65 -5.85 -3.72 11.51
N LYS A 66 -4.77 -2.92 11.52
CA LYS A 66 -4.57 -1.83 10.55
C LYS A 66 -4.56 -2.38 9.13
N GLU A 67 -3.78 -3.43 8.86
CA GLU A 67 -3.72 -4.07 7.53
C GLU A 67 -5.06 -4.72 7.14
N ILE A 68 -5.76 -5.39 8.05
CA ILE A 68 -7.10 -5.95 7.80
C ILE A 68 -8.06 -4.83 7.40
N ARG A 69 -8.14 -3.77 8.20
CA ARG A 69 -8.98 -2.61 7.93
C ARG A 69 -8.66 -1.95 6.59
N MET A 70 -7.38 -1.90 6.22
CA MET A 70 -6.97 -1.39 4.91
C MET A 70 -7.62 -2.16 3.76
N TYR A 71 -7.53 -3.49 3.82
CA TYR A 71 -8.07 -4.35 2.76
C TYR A 71 -9.59 -4.53 2.79
N THR A 72 -10.23 -4.43 3.97
CA THR A 72 -11.68 -4.60 4.11
C THR A 72 -12.47 -3.32 3.87
N GLU A 73 -11.93 -2.16 4.21
CA GLU A 73 -12.67 -0.88 4.23
C GLU A 73 -12.01 0.20 3.37
N VAL A 74 -10.74 0.51 3.63
CA VAL A 74 -10.11 1.74 3.10
C VAL A 74 -9.82 1.64 1.61
N LEU A 75 -9.11 0.59 1.18
CA LEU A 75 -8.72 0.42 -0.23
C LEU A 75 -9.93 0.29 -1.16
N PRO A 76 -11.02 -0.43 -0.82
CA PRO A 76 -12.24 -0.43 -1.60
C PRO A 76 -12.86 0.96 -1.78
N GLU A 77 -12.96 1.77 -0.72
CA GLU A 77 -13.54 3.11 -0.83
C GLU A 77 -12.62 4.07 -1.60
N ILE A 78 -11.29 3.97 -1.45
CA ILE A 78 -10.33 4.72 -2.29
C ILE A 78 -10.50 4.36 -3.77
N ALA A 79 -10.54 3.07 -4.10
CA ALA A 79 -10.69 2.62 -5.47
C ALA A 79 -12.01 3.06 -6.09
N LYS A 80 -13.10 3.02 -5.32
CA LYS A 80 -14.42 3.53 -5.73
C LYS A 80 -14.41 5.04 -5.93
N LEU A 81 -13.76 5.80 -5.05
CA LEU A 81 -13.66 7.25 -5.15
C LEU A 81 -12.89 7.66 -6.40
N LEU A 82 -11.73 7.04 -6.64
CA LEU A 82 -10.92 7.26 -7.84
C LEU A 82 -11.64 6.81 -9.11
N GLY A 83 -12.40 5.70 -9.05
CA GLY A 83 -13.21 5.22 -10.16
C GLY A 83 -14.26 6.23 -10.64
N ARG A 84 -14.78 7.10 -9.76
CA ARG A 84 -15.74 8.17 -10.14
C ARG A 84 -15.15 9.22 -11.08
N ILE A 85 -13.83 9.38 -11.08
CA ILE A 85 -13.10 10.31 -11.94
C ILE A 85 -12.37 9.59 -13.08
N GLY A 86 -12.70 8.32 -13.33
CA GLY A 86 -12.06 7.51 -14.38
C GLY A 86 -10.65 7.04 -14.05
N GLU A 87 -10.20 7.19 -12.80
CA GLU A 87 -8.89 6.72 -12.35
C GLU A 87 -8.98 5.29 -11.81
N GLU A 88 -8.01 4.46 -12.19
CA GLU A 88 -7.84 3.13 -11.60
C GLU A 88 -6.83 3.17 -10.44
N TYR A 89 -7.13 2.42 -9.37
CA TYR A 89 -6.22 2.15 -8.27
C TYR A 89 -6.06 0.65 -8.08
N LYS A 90 -4.85 0.13 -8.34
CA LYS A 90 -4.53 -1.30 -8.31
C LYS A 90 -4.00 -1.68 -6.94
N TYR A 91 -4.64 -2.66 -6.31
CA TYR A 91 -4.21 -3.27 -5.06
C TYR A 91 -4.59 -4.75 -5.06
N PRO A 92 -3.90 -5.63 -4.31
CA PRO A 92 -4.28 -7.03 -4.22
C PRO A 92 -5.70 -7.19 -3.67
N ARG A 93 -6.55 -7.91 -4.38
CA ARG A 93 -7.89 -8.24 -3.90
C ARG A 93 -7.83 -9.08 -2.62
N LEU A 94 -8.57 -8.65 -1.60
CA LEU A 94 -8.82 -9.44 -0.40
C LEU A 94 -9.69 -10.66 -0.73
N VAL A 95 -9.25 -11.84 -0.28
CA VAL A 95 -10.00 -13.09 -0.37
C VAL A 95 -10.62 -13.44 0.97
N HIS A 96 -9.89 -13.27 2.06
CA HIS A 96 -10.36 -13.52 3.41
C HIS A 96 -9.50 -12.77 4.44
N ALA A 97 -10.08 -12.37 5.56
CA ALA A 97 -9.35 -11.90 6.73
C ALA A 97 -10.07 -12.39 7.99
N ALA A 98 -9.31 -12.74 9.02
CA ALA A 98 -9.84 -13.10 10.34
C ALA A 98 -8.83 -12.71 11.43
N HIS A 99 -9.36 -12.38 12.62
CA HIS A 99 -8.56 -12.19 13.82
C HIS A 99 -8.46 -13.47 14.66
N GLU A 100 -9.54 -14.26 14.66
CA GLU A 100 -9.73 -15.45 15.49
C GLU A 100 -10.09 -16.68 14.62
N PRO A 101 -9.66 -17.91 14.97
CA PRO A 101 -8.75 -18.25 16.08
C PRO A 101 -7.28 -17.91 15.80
N HIS A 102 -6.96 -17.51 14.57
CA HIS A 102 -5.64 -17.08 14.15
C HIS A 102 -5.77 -15.82 13.30
N THR A 103 -4.91 -14.82 13.57
CA THR A 103 -4.88 -13.60 12.76
C THR A 103 -4.26 -13.90 11.40
N ILE A 104 -5.08 -13.84 10.35
CA ILE A 104 -4.72 -14.18 8.98
C ILE A 104 -5.33 -13.19 7.99
N ILE A 105 -4.55 -12.86 6.96
CA ILE A 105 -4.99 -12.13 5.77
C ILE A 105 -4.67 -12.99 4.55
N ILE A 106 -5.67 -13.29 3.74
CA ILE A 106 -5.55 -14.02 2.48
C ILE A 106 -5.85 -13.04 1.33
N LEU A 107 -4.84 -12.79 0.52
CA LEU A 107 -4.89 -11.91 -0.64
C LEU A 107 -4.73 -12.72 -1.92
N GLU A 108 -5.19 -12.18 -3.04
CA GLU A 108 -4.78 -12.70 -4.35
C GLU A 108 -3.26 -12.56 -4.52
N ASP A 109 -2.64 -13.59 -5.10
CA ASP A 109 -1.24 -13.51 -5.52
C ASP A 109 -1.16 -12.81 -6.87
N ILE A 110 -0.49 -11.65 -6.89
CA ILE A 110 -0.32 -10.83 -8.09
C ILE A 110 0.90 -11.25 -8.91
N CYS A 111 1.78 -12.13 -8.40
CA CYS A 111 2.96 -12.56 -9.15
C CYS A 111 2.65 -13.19 -10.51
N PRO A 112 1.63 -14.06 -10.65
CA PRO A 112 1.20 -14.58 -11.94
C PRO A 112 0.72 -13.52 -12.94
N LYS A 113 0.38 -12.30 -12.48
CA LYS A 113 0.00 -11.16 -13.33
C LYS A 113 1.24 -10.37 -13.82
N GLY A 114 2.45 -10.90 -13.64
CA GLY A 114 3.71 -10.29 -14.08
C GLY A 114 4.43 -9.45 -13.01
N TRP A 115 3.86 -9.33 -11.80
CA TRP A 115 4.49 -8.58 -10.71
C TRP A 115 5.60 -9.39 -10.06
N LYS A 116 6.74 -8.76 -9.82
CA LYS A 116 7.87 -9.37 -9.11
C LYS A 116 8.39 -8.40 -8.08
N MET A 117 8.95 -8.93 -6.99
CA MET A 117 9.76 -8.11 -6.09
C MET A 117 10.95 -7.58 -6.89
N GLY A 118 11.01 -6.27 -7.05
CA GLY A 118 12.09 -5.58 -7.75
C GLY A 118 13.21 -5.19 -6.81
N GLY A 119 14.39 -4.92 -7.37
CA GLY A 119 15.42 -4.12 -6.69
C GLY A 119 15.05 -2.64 -6.73
N LEU A 120 16.04 -1.78 -6.49
CA LEU A 120 15.88 -0.35 -6.66
C LEU A 120 15.49 -0.01 -8.10
N ILE A 121 14.67 1.03 -8.29
CA ILE A 121 14.24 1.48 -9.61
C ILE A 121 15.33 2.35 -10.24
N SER A 122 15.76 2.00 -11.46
CA SER A 122 16.93 2.61 -12.12
C SER A 122 16.60 3.74 -13.10
N SER A 123 15.31 4.03 -13.34
CA SER A 123 14.88 5.17 -14.17
C SER A 123 13.68 5.93 -13.60
N PHE A 124 13.56 7.20 -13.99
CA PHE A 124 12.43 8.05 -13.60
C PHE A 124 11.11 7.57 -14.23
N GLU A 125 11.18 7.07 -15.47
CA GLU A 125 10.04 6.54 -16.22
C GLU A 125 9.44 5.32 -15.54
N GLU A 126 10.27 4.38 -15.08
CA GLU A 126 9.84 3.21 -14.32
C GLU A 126 9.28 3.56 -12.94
N LEU A 127 9.75 4.65 -12.33
CA LEU A 127 9.26 5.12 -11.03
C LEU A 127 7.88 5.81 -11.14
N GLY A 128 7.53 6.31 -12.34
CA GLY A 128 6.32 7.09 -12.62
C GLY A 128 5.02 6.46 -12.11
N PRO A 129 4.71 5.18 -12.41
CA PRO A 129 3.50 4.52 -11.92
C PRO A 129 3.41 4.47 -10.39
N THR A 130 4.54 4.28 -9.70
CA THR A 130 4.60 4.28 -8.23
C THR A 130 4.30 5.67 -7.67
N ILE A 131 4.89 6.72 -8.26
CA ILE A 131 4.59 8.12 -7.91
C ILE A 131 3.10 8.40 -8.05
N ASP A 132 2.53 8.01 -9.19
CA ASP A 132 1.13 8.30 -9.49
C ASP A 132 0.19 7.50 -8.56
N ALA A 133 0.53 6.26 -8.20
CA ALA A 133 -0.25 5.46 -7.27
C ALA A 133 -0.28 6.10 -5.86
N ILE A 134 0.88 6.49 -5.32
CA ILE A 134 0.94 7.15 -4.01
C ILE A 134 0.19 8.48 -4.02
N ALA A 135 0.37 9.30 -5.06
CA ALA A 135 -0.34 10.57 -5.20
C ALA A 135 -1.86 10.40 -5.23
N LYS A 136 -2.37 9.40 -5.98
CA LYS A 136 -3.80 9.05 -6.01
C LYS A 136 -4.30 8.62 -4.63
N PHE A 137 -3.55 7.74 -3.96
CA PHE A 137 -3.92 7.21 -2.64
C PHE A 137 -4.02 8.32 -1.60
N HIS A 138 -3.03 9.23 -1.54
CA HIS A 138 -3.07 10.37 -0.63
C HIS A 138 -4.23 11.32 -0.92
N ALA A 139 -4.46 11.65 -2.19
CA ALA A 139 -5.55 12.56 -2.56
C ALA A 139 -6.91 11.97 -2.19
N ALA A 140 -7.15 10.69 -2.50
CA ALA A 140 -8.36 10.00 -2.11
C ALA A 140 -8.51 9.89 -0.59
N SER A 141 -7.43 9.60 0.13
CA SER A 141 -7.43 9.53 1.60
C SER A 141 -7.78 10.88 2.24
N ALA A 142 -7.27 11.99 1.70
CA ALA A 142 -7.59 13.33 2.17
C ALA A 142 -9.09 13.65 2.00
N VAL A 143 -9.69 13.27 0.87
CA VAL A 143 -11.13 13.42 0.63
C VAL A 143 -11.97 12.56 1.57
N LEU A 144 -11.57 11.30 1.82
CA LEU A 144 -12.27 10.42 2.77
C LEU A 144 -12.24 10.94 4.21
N GLN A 145 -11.25 11.76 4.57
CA GLN A 145 -11.13 12.41 5.88
C GLN A 145 -11.63 13.85 5.91
N GLU A 146 -12.25 14.34 4.84
CA GLU A 146 -12.70 15.72 4.77
C GLU A 146 -13.71 16.03 5.89
N LYS A 147 -13.27 16.81 6.88
CA LYS A 147 -14.11 17.39 7.93
C LYS A 147 -14.49 18.82 7.55
N PRO A 148 -15.66 19.34 7.99
CA PRO A 148 -16.03 20.74 7.73
C PRO A 148 -14.92 21.71 8.21
N GLY A 149 -14.34 22.48 7.29
CA GLY A 149 -13.36 23.54 7.56
C GLY A 149 -11.86 23.14 7.57
N GLY A 150 -11.49 21.90 7.25
CA GLY A 150 -10.12 21.39 7.43
C GLY A 150 -9.12 21.66 6.28
N GLN A 151 -7.93 22.14 6.62
CA GLN A 151 -6.72 22.07 5.78
C GLN A 151 -6.24 20.61 5.70
N ILE A 152 -5.65 20.15 4.59
CA ILE A 152 -4.96 18.85 4.57
C ILE A 152 -3.72 18.99 5.44
N VAL A 153 -3.71 18.34 6.60
CA VAL A 153 -2.55 18.27 7.50
C VAL A 153 -1.96 16.85 7.51
N ASP A 154 -2.81 15.82 7.35
CA ASP A 154 -2.42 14.41 7.39
C ASP A 154 -3.09 13.60 6.28
N THR A 155 -2.37 12.62 5.73
CA THR A 155 -2.90 11.54 4.88
C THR A 155 -2.47 10.20 5.42
N MET A 156 -3.08 9.13 4.93
CA MET A 156 -2.70 7.79 5.30
C MET A 156 -1.37 7.41 4.65
N PHE A 157 -0.45 6.86 5.44
CA PHE A 157 0.82 6.30 4.97
C PHE A 157 0.61 5.02 4.14
N VAL A 158 1.41 4.75 3.09
CA VAL A 158 1.18 3.64 2.14
C VAL A 158 1.74 2.28 2.61
N ASP A 159 2.43 2.24 3.75
CA ASP A 159 2.71 0.96 4.42
C ASP A 159 1.46 0.46 5.15
N TYR A 160 0.74 -0.48 4.55
CA TYR A 160 -0.51 -1.03 5.10
C TYR A 160 -0.38 -1.64 6.48
N GLN A 161 0.81 -2.10 6.86
CA GLN A 161 1.06 -2.67 8.19
C GLN A 161 1.29 -1.54 9.19
N MET A 162 2.01 -0.49 8.79
CA MET A 162 2.37 0.66 9.62
C MET A 162 1.47 1.90 9.40
N CYS A 163 0.31 1.75 8.75
CA CYS A 163 -0.55 2.87 8.35
C CYS A 163 -0.88 3.75 9.56
N SER A 164 -0.42 4.99 9.50
CA SER A 164 -0.78 6.05 10.45
C SER A 164 -1.18 7.30 9.68
N TRP A 165 -2.02 8.13 10.30
CA TRP A 165 -2.24 9.49 9.82
C TRP A 165 -0.96 10.27 10.09
N SER A 166 -0.32 10.71 9.02
CA SER A 166 0.87 11.54 9.10
C SER A 166 0.95 12.40 7.83
N SER A 167 1.86 13.36 7.80
CA SER A 167 1.99 14.14 6.57
C SER A 167 2.51 13.28 5.40
N GLN A 168 2.01 13.57 4.20
CA GLN A 168 2.32 12.89 2.92
C GLN A 168 3.83 12.81 2.65
N VAL A 169 4.60 13.68 3.30
CA VAL A 169 6.04 13.83 3.18
C VAL A 169 6.79 12.57 3.62
N VAL A 170 6.22 11.74 4.51
CA VAL A 170 6.87 10.49 4.92
C VAL A 170 6.91 9.51 3.74
N ASP A 171 5.79 9.24 3.08
CA ASP A 171 5.77 8.40 1.87
C ASP A 171 6.57 9.01 0.72
N LEU A 172 6.51 10.34 0.57
CA LEU A 172 7.30 11.02 -0.45
C LEU A 172 8.81 10.91 -0.17
N TYR A 173 9.22 10.87 1.09
CA TYR A 173 10.59 10.58 1.49
C TYR A 173 10.98 9.15 1.14
N TYR A 174 10.16 8.14 1.47
CA TYR A 174 10.41 6.76 1.04
C TYR A 174 10.51 6.64 -0.48
N LEU A 175 9.58 7.26 -1.20
CA LEU A 175 9.56 7.26 -2.66
C LEU A 175 10.76 7.98 -3.28
N THR A 176 11.26 9.03 -2.64
CA THR A 176 12.41 9.80 -3.16
C THR A 176 13.74 9.18 -2.76
N TYR A 177 13.84 8.52 -1.61
CA TYR A 177 15.13 8.14 -1.02
C TYR A 177 15.33 6.64 -0.79
N MET A 178 14.27 5.83 -0.78
CA MET A 178 14.37 4.38 -0.50
C MET A 178 14.09 3.49 -1.72
N ILE A 179 13.25 3.95 -2.66
CA ILE A 179 12.84 3.16 -3.83
C ILE A 179 13.80 3.29 -5.03
N PRO A 180 14.20 4.50 -5.48
CA PRO A 180 15.07 4.64 -6.64
C PRO A 180 16.55 4.38 -6.34
N GLU A 181 17.33 4.07 -7.38
CA GLU A 181 18.79 4.07 -7.33
C GLU A 181 19.35 5.49 -7.08
N GLN A 182 20.54 5.59 -6.49
CA GLN A 182 21.13 6.89 -6.12
C GLN A 182 21.28 7.84 -7.32
N ALA A 183 21.58 7.32 -8.51
CA ALA A 183 21.67 8.12 -9.73
C ALA A 183 20.34 8.81 -10.08
N VAL A 184 19.22 8.10 -9.95
CA VAL A 184 17.88 8.64 -10.20
C VAL A 184 17.54 9.71 -9.15
N LYS A 185 17.90 9.48 -7.88
CA LYS A 185 17.69 10.49 -6.81
C LYS A 185 18.39 11.79 -7.15
N ASN A 186 19.67 11.72 -7.51
CA ASN A 186 20.49 12.90 -7.75
C ASN A 186 20.01 13.69 -8.97
N SER A 187 19.60 12.99 -10.04
CA SER A 187 19.24 13.63 -11.31
C SER A 187 17.76 14.02 -11.41
N HIS A 188 16.87 13.39 -10.65
CA HIS A 188 15.41 13.54 -10.84
C HIS A 188 14.63 13.85 -9.57
N ARG A 189 15.27 14.17 -8.43
CA ARG A 189 14.58 14.52 -7.17
C ARG A 189 13.43 15.52 -7.37
N ASP A 190 13.70 16.65 -8.02
CA ASP A 190 12.69 17.70 -8.18
C ASP A 190 11.60 17.28 -9.16
N ALA A 191 11.93 16.49 -10.19
CA ALA A 191 10.97 15.92 -11.12
C ALA A 191 10.02 14.91 -10.44
N ILE A 192 10.54 14.12 -9.48
CA ILE A 192 9.76 13.19 -8.66
C ILE A 192 8.75 13.95 -7.81
N ILE A 193 9.21 14.95 -7.05
CA ILE A 193 8.36 15.78 -6.19
C ILE A 193 7.30 16.50 -7.02
N HIS A 194 7.70 17.09 -8.15
CA HIS A 194 6.81 17.80 -9.04
C HIS A 194 5.75 16.88 -9.67
N ARG A 195 6.13 15.68 -10.13
CA ARG A 195 5.17 14.70 -10.67
C ARG A 195 4.17 14.27 -9.63
N TYR A 196 4.63 13.94 -8.41
CA TYR A 196 3.78 13.62 -7.28
C TYR A 196 2.78 14.76 -7.01
N TYR A 197 3.28 15.99 -6.86
CA TYR A 197 2.47 17.17 -6.57
C TYR A 197 1.41 17.42 -7.64
N LYS A 198 1.80 17.36 -8.92
CA LYS A 198 0.87 17.54 -10.05
C LYS A 198 -0.23 16.50 -10.00
N LYS A 199 0.11 15.21 -9.88
CA LYS A 199 -0.89 14.14 -9.85
C LYS A 199 -1.81 14.26 -8.63
N PHE A 200 -1.25 14.56 -7.45
CA PHE A 200 -1.99 14.72 -6.21
C PHE A 200 -3.01 15.87 -6.30
N THR A 201 -2.57 17.04 -6.75
CA THR A 201 -3.46 18.22 -6.89
C THR A 201 -4.50 18.04 -7.99
N ASP A 202 -4.16 17.38 -9.10
CA ASP A 202 -5.11 17.07 -10.17
C ASP A 202 -6.21 16.11 -9.70
N VAL A 203 -5.87 15.10 -8.88
CA VAL A 203 -6.86 14.18 -8.31
C VAL A 203 -7.75 14.88 -7.28
N LEU A 204 -7.18 15.70 -6.37
CA LEU A 204 -7.97 16.49 -5.42
C LEU A 204 -8.98 17.40 -6.12
N ARG A 205 -8.56 18.06 -7.22
CA ARG A 205 -9.44 18.93 -8.02
C ARG A 205 -10.59 18.15 -8.64
N GLN A 206 -10.30 16.99 -9.24
CA GLN A 206 -11.32 16.13 -9.87
C GLN A 206 -12.29 15.52 -8.86
N LEU A 207 -11.82 15.25 -7.63
CA LEU A 207 -12.66 14.77 -6.54
C LEU A 207 -13.45 15.88 -5.82
N HIS A 208 -13.33 17.13 -6.28
CA HIS A 208 -13.98 18.30 -5.69
C HIS A 208 -13.69 18.47 -4.19
N PHE A 209 -12.46 18.16 -3.78
CA PHE A 209 -12.01 18.34 -2.40
C PHE A 209 -12.18 19.81 -1.97
N ARG A 210 -12.83 20.05 -0.84
CA ARG A 210 -13.17 21.44 -0.40
C ARG A 210 -12.16 22.05 0.55
N GLY A 211 -11.20 21.27 1.05
CA GLY A 211 -10.10 21.79 1.87
C GLY A 211 -9.01 22.47 1.04
N ARG A 212 -7.99 23.00 1.72
CA ARG A 212 -6.82 23.60 1.07
C ARG A 212 -5.75 22.54 0.81
N ALA A 213 -5.39 22.37 -0.46
CA ALA A 213 -4.19 21.63 -0.85
C ALA A 213 -2.92 22.45 -0.52
N PRO A 214 -1.81 21.82 -0.07
CA PRO A 214 -0.54 22.50 0.07
C PRO A 214 -0.03 22.98 -1.29
N SER A 215 0.71 24.09 -1.31
CA SER A 215 1.50 24.50 -2.48
C SER A 215 2.75 23.63 -2.63
N LEU A 216 3.34 23.65 -3.83
CA LEU A 216 4.60 22.94 -4.09
C LEU A 216 5.71 23.41 -3.14
N THR A 217 5.80 24.72 -2.89
CA THR A 217 6.78 25.30 -1.97
C THR A 217 6.55 24.83 -0.53
N GLU A 218 5.30 24.77 -0.07
CA GLU A 218 4.96 24.24 1.26
C GLU A 218 5.37 22.77 1.40
N LEU A 219 5.09 21.94 0.38
CA LEU A 219 5.50 20.54 0.35
C LEU A 219 7.03 20.37 0.37
N GLN A 220 7.75 21.20 -0.40
CA GLN A 220 9.22 21.17 -0.44
C GLN A 220 9.85 21.62 0.88
N MET A 221 9.31 22.66 1.53
CA MET A 221 9.78 23.10 2.85
C MET A 221 9.59 22.00 3.90
N GLU A 222 8.47 21.30 3.85
CA GLU A 222 8.19 20.21 4.79
C GLU A 222 9.10 19.00 4.56
N LEU A 223 9.36 18.64 3.29
CA LEU A 223 10.37 17.62 2.93
C LEU A 223 11.74 17.94 3.51
N LEU A 224 12.18 19.20 3.45
CA LEU A 224 13.46 19.63 4.01
C LEU A 224 13.47 19.51 5.53
N ARG A 225 12.43 20.01 6.22
CA ARG A 225 12.31 19.91 7.68
C ARG A 225 12.37 18.47 8.17
N LYS A 226 11.65 17.55 7.52
CA LYS A 226 11.65 16.13 7.92
C LYS A 226 12.97 15.42 7.60
N ALA A 227 13.67 15.80 6.53
CA ALA A 227 15.00 15.28 6.24
C ALA A 227 16.05 15.71 7.27
N GLU A 228 15.89 16.88 7.90
CA GLU A 228 16.76 17.35 8.98
C GLU A 228 16.50 16.64 10.32
N LEU A 229 15.24 16.28 10.60
CA LEU A 229 14.85 15.55 11.81
C LEU A 229 15.23 14.06 11.80
N GLY A 230 15.59 13.52 10.62
CA GLY A 230 16.06 12.13 10.45
C GLY A 230 17.58 11.95 10.50
N LYS A 231 18.33 12.99 10.90
CA LYS A 231 19.78 12.94 11.14
C LYS A 231 20.10 12.70 12.61
#